data_AF-A0A811UF46-F1
#
_entry.id   AF-A0A811UF46-F1
#
_cell.length_a   1.000
_cell.length_b   1.000
_cell.length_c   1.000
_cell.angle_alpha   90.00
_cell.angle_beta   90.00
_cell.angle_gamma   90.00
#
_symmetry.space_group_name_H-M   'P 1'
#
loop_
_entity.id
_entity.type
_entity.pdbx_description
1 polymer ?
#
loop_
_entity_poly.entity_id
_entity_poly.type
_entity_poly.pdbx_seq_one_letter_code
_entity_poly.pdbx_strand_id
1 'polypeptide(L)'
;MPESHRNCQITWDEISVKKDLVYNNHKDVTDGFIDNDDGKSTVNSKKLIKLIKDNIDIVKEIALNVKEAVSDQGLANQSVLNLLEITENRYHYNHKGAKIHFMCD
;
A
#
# COMPACT_ATOMS: atom_id res chain seq x y z
N MET A 1 11.02 -2.55 -27.49
CA MET A 1 9.64 -2.44 -27.00
C MET A 1 9.19 -0.99 -27.09
N PRO A 2 8.00 -0.70 -27.62
CA PRO A 2 7.38 0.62 -27.55
C PRO A 2 7.34 1.13 -26.11
N GLU A 3 7.43 2.45 -25.91
CA GLU A 3 7.37 3.07 -24.58
C GLU A 3 6.08 2.71 -23.84
N SER A 4 4.96 2.60 -24.57
CA SER A 4 3.67 2.20 -24.03
C SER A 4 3.67 0.81 -23.37
N HIS A 5 4.53 -0.10 -23.82
CA HIS A 5 4.64 -1.45 -23.25
C HIS A 5 5.39 -1.47 -21.91
N ARG A 6 6.01 -0.35 -21.53
CA ARG A 6 6.73 -0.18 -20.27
C ARG A 6 5.87 0.47 -19.20
N ASN A 7 4.67 0.95 -19.56
CA ASN A 7 3.74 1.54 -18.60
C ASN A 7 3.23 0.45 -17.66
N CYS A 8 3.21 0.75 -16.37
CA CYS A 8 2.74 -0.14 -15.33
C CYS A 8 1.98 0.63 -14.24
N GLN A 9 1.24 -0.13 -13.45
CA GLN A 9 0.50 0.31 -12.28
C GLN A 9 1.14 -0.34 -11.05
N ILE A 10 1.20 0.39 -9.94
CA ILE A 10 1.52 -0.16 -8.63
C ILE A 10 0.23 -0.29 -7.83
N THR A 11 -0.05 -1.49 -7.33
CA THR A 11 -1.24 -1.76 -6.52
C THR A 11 -0.80 -2.35 -5.20
N TRP A 12 -1.43 -1.92 -4.10
CA TRP A 12 -1.16 -2.48 -2.77
C TRP A 12 -2.43 -2.56 -1.94
N ASP A 13 -2.43 -3.50 -1.01
CA ASP A 13 -3.50 -3.76 -0.05
C ASP A 13 -2.90 -4.25 1.27
N GLU A 14 -3.64 -4.11 2.37
CA GLU A 14 -3.27 -4.61 3.68
C GLU A 14 -3.84 -6.01 3.91
N ILE A 15 -2.98 -7.00 4.18
CA ILE A 15 -3.42 -8.34 4.61
C ILE A 15 -3.20 -8.46 6.11
N SER A 16 -4.30 -8.59 6.86
CA SER A 16 -4.26 -8.93 8.28
C SER A 16 -3.88 -10.39 8.48
N VAL A 17 -2.63 -10.63 8.88
CA VAL A 17 -2.19 -11.94 9.36
C VAL A 17 -2.48 -12.00 10.86
N LYS A 18 -3.43 -12.84 11.27
CA LYS A 18 -3.70 -13.08 12.68
C LYS A 18 -2.42 -13.55 13.37
N LYS A 19 -2.00 -12.84 14.41
CA LYS A 19 -1.02 -13.39 15.35
C LYS A 19 -1.68 -14.56 16.07
N ASP A 20 -0.93 -15.65 16.15
CA ASP A 20 -1.13 -16.75 17.09
C ASP A 20 -2.21 -17.80 16.74
N LEU A 21 -1.79 -18.85 16.02
CA LEU A 21 -2.30 -20.20 16.27
C LEU A 21 -1.53 -20.76 17.48
N VAL A 22 -1.95 -20.42 18.70
CA VAL A 22 -1.33 -20.99 19.91
C VAL A 22 -2.09 -22.24 20.30
N TYR A 23 -1.41 -23.39 20.26
CA TYR A 23 -1.93 -24.63 20.82
C TYR A 23 -1.87 -24.57 22.34
N ASN A 24 -3.02 -24.61 23.01
CA ASN A 24 -3.11 -24.69 24.46
C ASN A 24 -3.06 -26.15 24.90
N ASN A 25 -1.88 -26.64 25.26
CA ASN A 25 -1.63 -28.01 25.69
C ASN A 25 -2.30 -28.41 27.03
N HIS A 26 -2.79 -27.47 27.82
CA HIS A 26 -3.50 -27.77 29.08
C HIS A 26 -4.99 -28.04 28.87
N LYS A 27 -5.54 -27.55 27.74
CA LYS A 27 -6.95 -27.69 27.40
C LYS A 27 -7.19 -28.50 26.12
N ASP A 28 -6.12 -28.92 25.45
CA ASP A 28 -6.12 -29.59 24.14
C ASP A 28 -6.99 -28.87 23.10
N VAL A 29 -6.80 -27.55 23.00
CA VAL A 29 -7.54 -26.69 22.06
C VAL A 29 -6.59 -25.77 21.31
N THR A 30 -6.86 -25.59 20.02
CA THR A 30 -6.35 -24.46 19.24
C THR A 30 -7.25 -23.26 19.49
N ASP A 31 -6.70 -22.20 20.06
CA ASP A 31 -7.42 -20.95 20.35
C ASP A 31 -6.63 -19.79 19.73
N GLY A 32 -7.29 -18.90 19.00
CA GLY A 32 -6.53 -17.93 18.18
C GLY A 32 -7.28 -17.15 17.10
N PHE A 33 -8.62 -17.15 17.09
CA PHE A 33 -9.37 -16.22 16.23
C PHE A 33 -9.87 -15.01 17.02
N ILE A 34 -9.06 -14.49 17.94
CA ILE A 34 -9.37 -13.20 18.55
C ILE A 34 -8.83 -12.13 17.59
N ASP A 35 -9.72 -11.60 16.77
CA ASP A 35 -9.50 -10.33 16.10
C ASP A 35 -9.61 -9.25 17.20
N ASN A 36 -8.50 -9.06 17.91
CA ASN A 36 -8.33 -7.89 18.75
C ASN A 36 -8.18 -6.75 17.76
N ASP A 37 -9.30 -6.15 17.39
CA ASP A 37 -9.47 -5.00 16.49
C ASP A 37 -8.82 -3.74 17.12
N ASP A 38 -7.56 -3.88 17.53
CA ASP A 38 -6.79 -2.90 18.27
C ASP A 38 -6.38 -1.73 17.37
N GLY A 39 -6.58 -1.83 16.05
CA GLY A 39 -6.10 -0.87 15.05
C GLY A 39 -4.58 -0.65 15.05
N LYS A 40 -3.82 -1.41 15.85
CA LYS A 40 -2.42 -1.13 16.23
C LYS A 40 -1.36 -1.68 15.28
N SER A 41 -1.75 -2.49 14.30
CA SER A 41 -0.85 -2.96 13.24
C SER A 41 -1.12 -2.25 11.90
N THR A 42 -1.65 -1.03 11.92
CA THR A 42 -1.69 -0.21 10.71
C THR A 42 -0.27 0.15 10.29
N VAL A 43 0.05 -0.04 9.02
CA VAL A 43 1.34 0.38 8.48
C VAL A 43 1.41 1.90 8.62
N ASN A 44 2.45 2.40 9.29
CA ASN A 44 2.65 3.84 9.43
C ASN A 44 2.65 4.51 8.04
N SER A 45 1.74 5.45 7.79
CA SER A 45 1.54 6.09 6.49
C SER A 45 2.80 6.74 5.93
N LYS A 46 3.69 7.27 6.79
CA LYS A 46 4.99 7.83 6.34
C LYS A 46 5.93 6.74 5.83
N LYS A 47 5.93 5.58 6.50
CA LYS A 47 6.71 4.41 6.06
C LYS A 47 6.14 3.87 4.76
N LEU A 48 4.81 3.82 4.62
CA LEU A 48 4.14 3.39 3.40
C LEU A 48 4.47 4.31 2.22
N ILE A 49 4.41 5.64 2.40
CA ILE A 49 4.84 6.62 1.39
C ILE A 49 6.28 6.38 0.96
N LYS A 50 7.18 6.14 1.93
CA LYS A 50 8.57 5.85 1.62
C LYS A 50 8.69 4.59 0.75
N LEU A 51 8.02 3.51 1.13
CA LEU A 51 8.02 2.26 0.36
C LEU A 51 7.45 2.45 -1.06
N ILE A 52 6.36 3.19 -1.21
CA ILE A 52 5.77 3.48 -2.54
C ILE A 52 6.79 4.22 -3.41
N LYS A 53 7.43 5.27 -2.87
CA LYS A 53 8.45 6.05 -3.59
C LYS A 53 9.69 5.23 -3.95
N ASP A 54 10.18 4.43 -3.01
CA ASP A 54 11.33 3.54 -3.22
C ASP A 54 11.02 2.50 -4.31
N ASN A 55 9.80 1.94 -4.33
CA ASN A 55 9.37 1.02 -5.39
C ASN A 55 9.23 1.72 -6.75
N ILE A 56 8.66 2.92 -6.81
CA ILE A 56 8.61 3.72 -8.05
C ILE A 56 10.03 3.95 -8.61
N ASP A 57 10.99 4.25 -7.73
CA ASP A 57 12.39 4.44 -8.12
C ASP A 57 12.99 3.16 -8.70
N ILE A 58 12.84 2.02 -8.02
CA ILE A 58 13.35 0.71 -8.49
C ILE A 58 12.69 0.29 -9.81
N VAL A 59 11.37 0.48 -9.95
CA VAL A 59 10.64 0.17 -11.18
C VAL A 59 11.16 1.02 -12.35
N LYS A 60 11.52 2.28 -12.09
CA LYS A 60 12.17 3.14 -13.09
C LYS A 60 13.57 2.65 -13.47
N GLU A 61 14.36 2.15 -12.53
CA GLU A 61 15.70 1.59 -12.79
C GLU A 61 15.67 0.39 -13.74
N ILE A 62 14.62 -0.44 -13.67
CA ILE A 62 14.40 -1.56 -14.61
C ILE A 62 13.70 -1.12 -15.92
N ALA A 63 13.67 0.18 -16.19
CA ALA A 63 13.11 0.80 -17.39
C ALA A 63 11.60 0.53 -17.59
N LEU A 64 10.84 0.49 -16.49
CA LEU A 64 9.39 0.55 -16.46
C LEU A 64 8.91 1.93 -15.99
N ASN A 65 7.70 2.30 -16.38
CA ASN A 65 7.11 3.61 -16.15
C ASN A 65 5.83 3.46 -15.32
N VAL A 66 5.89 3.78 -14.02
CA VAL A 66 4.69 3.83 -13.19
C VAL A 66 3.84 5.01 -13.63
N LYS A 67 2.61 4.76 -14.07
CA LYS A 67 1.63 5.80 -14.45
C LYS A 67 0.52 5.96 -13.43
N GLU A 68 0.28 4.91 -12.66
CA GLU A 68 -0.86 4.82 -11.76
C GLU A 68 -0.52 4.05 -10.48
N ALA A 69 -1.13 4.47 -9.39
CA ALA A 69 -1.02 3.92 -8.05
C ALA A 69 -2.44 3.66 -7.51
N VAL A 70 -2.72 2.42 -7.09
CA VAL A 70 -4.05 1.99 -6.64
C VAL A 70 -3.99 1.31 -5.28
N SER A 71 -4.93 1.67 -4.42
CA SER A 71 -5.08 1.11 -3.07
C SER A 71 -6.54 0.95 -2.67
N ASP A 72 -6.78 0.23 -1.57
CA ASP A 72 -8.06 0.27 -0.88
C ASP A 72 -8.33 1.66 -0.25
N GLN A 73 -9.50 1.79 0.39
CA GLN A 73 -9.92 3.00 1.10
C GLN A 73 -9.66 2.94 2.62
N GLY A 74 -8.77 2.04 3.07
CA GLY A 74 -8.39 1.89 4.47
C GLY A 74 -7.77 3.15 5.07
N LEU A 75 -7.86 3.31 6.40
CA LEU A 75 -7.43 4.52 7.10
C LEU A 75 -5.95 4.89 6.85
N ALA A 76 -5.07 3.89 6.75
CA ALA A 76 -3.66 4.09 6.43
C ALA A 76 -3.48 4.66 5.02
N ASN A 77 -4.21 4.14 4.04
CA ASN A 77 -4.16 4.58 2.64
C ASN A 77 -4.80 5.96 2.45
N GLN A 78 -5.92 6.23 3.12
CA GLN A 78 -6.48 7.59 3.19
C GLN A 78 -5.48 8.59 3.79
N SER A 79 -4.72 8.18 4.81
CA SER A 79 -3.65 9.00 5.37
C SER A 79 -2.50 9.23 4.37
N VAL A 80 -2.15 8.24 3.54
CA VAL A 80 -1.19 8.41 2.43
C VAL A 80 -1.67 9.44 1.42
N LEU A 81 -2.93 9.34 0.96
CA LEU A 81 -3.51 10.27 0.00
C LEU A 81 -3.46 11.72 0.52
N ASN A 82 -3.87 11.92 1.78
CA ASN A 82 -3.84 13.23 2.43
C ASN A 82 -2.40 13.79 2.52
N LEU A 83 -1.43 12.96 2.91
CA LEU A 83 -0.02 13.36 3.01
C LEU A 83 0.63 13.68 1.64
N LEU A 84 0.09 13.13 0.56
CA LEU A 84 0.49 13.43 -0.82
C LEU A 84 -0.33 14.55 -1.45
N GLU A 85 -1.24 15.16 -0.69
CA GLU A 85 -2.18 16.21 -1.14
C GLU A 85 -3.06 15.76 -2.31
N ILE A 86 -3.42 14.48 -2.31
CA ILE A 86 -4.34 13.90 -3.30
C ILE A 86 -5.77 14.25 -2.90
N THR A 87 -6.50 14.87 -3.82
CA THR A 87 -7.89 15.32 -3.64
C THR A 87 -8.68 15.07 -4.93
N GLU A 88 -10.00 15.25 -4.89
CA GLU A 88 -10.88 15.16 -6.07
C GLU A 88 -10.42 16.07 -7.23
N ASN A 89 -9.86 17.24 -6.90
CA ASN A 89 -9.35 18.21 -7.87
C ASN A 89 -7.88 17.97 -8.26
N ARG A 90 -7.17 17.12 -7.51
CA ARG A 90 -5.75 16.80 -7.71
C ARG A 90 -5.49 15.33 -7.40
N TYR A 91 -5.78 14.48 -8.38
CA TYR A 91 -5.64 13.01 -8.28
C TYR A 91 -4.26 12.51 -8.73
N HIS A 92 -3.20 13.33 -8.64
CA HIS A 92 -1.86 12.94 -9.06
C HIS A 92 -0.74 13.49 -8.18
N TYR A 93 0.33 12.71 -8.09
CA TYR A 93 1.58 13.06 -7.44
C TYR A 93 2.71 13.17 -8.47
N ASN A 94 3.59 14.17 -8.30
CA ASN A 94 4.77 14.33 -9.15
C ASN A 94 6.00 13.77 -8.42
N HIS A 95 6.54 12.66 -8.89
CA HIS A 95 7.74 12.01 -8.35
C HIS A 95 8.89 12.12 -9.35
N LYS A 96 9.90 12.94 -9.05
CA LYS A 96 11.10 13.15 -9.90
C LYS A 96 10.77 13.41 -11.38
N GLY A 97 9.77 14.25 -11.63
CA GLY A 97 9.29 14.61 -12.97
C GLY A 97 8.29 13.64 -13.61
N ALA A 98 8.03 12.49 -12.99
CA ALA A 98 6.97 11.58 -13.42
C ALA A 98 5.65 11.93 -12.72
N LYS A 99 4.59 12.09 -13.52
CA LYS A 99 3.22 12.23 -13.01
C LYS A 99 2.61 10.86 -12.80
N ILE A 100 2.15 10.58 -11.58
CA ILE A 100 1.55 9.32 -11.17
C ILE A 100 0.13 9.61 -10.67
N HIS A 101 -0.86 8.97 -11.30
CA HIS A 101 -2.26 9.11 -10.93
C HIS A 101 -2.60 8.17 -9.77
N PHE A 102 -3.40 8.64 -8.82
CA PHE A 102 -3.85 7.86 -7.67
C PHE A 102 -5.33 7.54 -7.84
N MET A 103 -5.70 6.27 -7.70
CA MET A 103 -7.08 5.79 -7.70
C MET A 103 -7.31 4.91 -6.48
N CYS A 104 -8.55 4.81 -6.04
CA CYS A 104 -8.96 3.86 -4.99
C CYS A 104 -9.86 2.79 -5.63
N ASP A 105 -9.73 1.55 -5.16
CA ASP A 105 -10.71 0.48 -5.42
C ASP A 105 -12.01 0.75 -4.62
#